data_AF-A0A5E6Q637-F1
#
_entry.id   AF-A0A5E6Q637-F1
#
_cell.length_a   1.000
_cell.length_b   1.000
_cell.length_c   1.000
_cell.angle_alpha   90.00
_cell.angle_beta   90.00
_cell.angle_gamma   90.00
#
_symmetry.space_group_name_H-M   'P 1'
#
loop_
_entity.id
_entity.type
_entity.pdbx_description
1 polymer ?
#
loop_
_entity_poly.entity_id
_entity_poly.type
_entity_poly.pdbx_seq_one_letter_code
_entity_poly.pdbx_strand_id
1 'polypeptide(L)'
;MRRRLASWLVFNNRQQTMSRIEAVLGEARFWQAHRESALTAQQSKVLNRLLDGGERGFGQGLSASQYQAVAKVSKATATRHLGELLEKGCVQKLPGGGRSTRYQISYLHDPTR
;
A
#
# COMPACT_ATOMS: atom_id res chain seq x y z
N MET A 1 8.23 39.09 13.53
CA MET A 1 7.25 38.01 13.26
C MET A 1 7.38 37.35 11.88
N ARG A 2 7.73 38.04 10.79
CA ARG A 2 7.78 37.45 9.43
C ARG A 2 8.88 36.40 9.15
N ARG A 3 9.99 36.37 9.90
CA ARG A 3 11.10 35.39 9.69
C ARG A 3 10.80 33.97 10.20
N ARG A 4 9.88 33.79 11.16
CA ARG A 4 9.51 32.46 11.69
C ARG A 4 8.64 31.65 10.72
N LEU A 5 7.81 32.32 9.92
CA LEU A 5 6.92 31.67 8.94
C LEU A 5 7.69 31.12 7.73
N ALA A 6 8.70 31.85 7.24
CA ALA A 6 9.54 31.39 6.14
C ALA A 6 10.35 30.13 6.51
N SER A 7 10.89 30.07 7.73
CA SER A 7 11.61 28.88 8.22
C SER A 7 10.70 27.67 8.42
N TRP A 8 9.42 27.87 8.81
CA TRP A 8 8.43 26.79 8.94
C TRP A 8 7.98 26.27 7.57
N LEU A 9 7.73 27.15 6.60
CA LEU A 9 7.35 26.77 5.23
C LEU A 9 8.46 25.99 4.52
N VAL A 10 9.73 26.46 4.62
CA VAL A 10 10.87 25.77 4.02
C VAL A 10 11.12 24.42 4.70
N PHE A 11 10.96 24.31 6.02
CA PHE A 11 11.07 23.03 6.71
C PHE A 11 10.00 22.03 6.28
N ASN A 12 8.72 22.44 6.27
CA ASN A 12 7.62 21.57 5.84
C ASN A 12 7.74 21.15 4.39
N ASN A 13 8.15 22.06 3.50
CA ASN A 13 8.33 21.73 2.09
C ASN A 13 9.45 20.71 1.87
N ARG A 14 10.57 20.82 2.60
CA ARG A 14 11.65 19.83 2.56
C ARG A 14 11.18 18.45 3.04
N GLN A 15 10.46 18.40 4.17
CA GLN A 15 9.93 17.14 4.70
C GLN A 15 8.93 16.48 3.73
N GLN A 16 8.01 17.27 3.15
CA GLN A 16 7.07 16.77 2.15
C GLN A 16 7.75 16.28 0.87
N THR A 17 8.79 16.98 0.42
CA THR A 17 9.56 16.59 -0.77
C THR A 17 10.29 15.27 -0.52
N MET A 18 10.96 15.11 0.64
CA MET A 18 11.63 13.87 1.00
C MET A 18 10.64 12.70 1.09
N SER A 19 9.50 12.89 1.77
CA SER A 19 8.45 11.87 1.86
C SER A 19 7.90 11.44 0.50
N ARG A 20 7.74 12.38 -0.45
CA ARG A 20 7.33 12.06 -1.83
C ARG A 20 8.39 11.26 -2.58
N ILE A 21 9.66 11.61 -2.45
CA ILE A 21 10.76 10.86 -3.07
C ILE A 21 10.80 9.43 -2.52
N GLU A 22 10.66 9.26 -1.21
CA GLU A 22 10.63 7.94 -0.57
C GLU A 22 9.44 7.09 -1.05
N ALA A 23 8.25 7.70 -1.21
CA ALA A 23 7.08 7.01 -1.73
C ALA A 23 7.29 6.51 -3.16
N VAL A 24 7.77 7.38 -4.07
CA VAL A 24 8.04 7.01 -5.48
C VAL A 24 9.11 5.93 -5.56
N LEU A 25 10.18 6.03 -4.77
CA LEU A 25 11.22 5.00 -4.71
C LEU A 25 10.71 3.68 -4.12
N GLY A 26 9.82 3.75 -3.12
CA GLY A 26 9.16 2.58 -2.54
C GLY A 26 8.28 1.85 -3.55
N GLU A 27 7.47 2.59 -4.29
CA GLU A 27 6.63 2.06 -5.37
C GLU A 27 7.46 1.43 -6.50
N ALA A 28 8.51 2.12 -6.96
CA ALA A 28 9.39 1.58 -8.00
C ALA A 28 10.06 0.26 -7.57
N ARG A 29 10.56 0.19 -6.33
CA ARG A 29 11.15 -1.04 -5.78
C ARG A 29 10.12 -2.16 -5.64
N PHE A 30 8.91 -1.84 -5.18
CA PHE A 30 7.83 -2.81 -5.08
C PHE A 30 7.51 -3.44 -6.45
N TRP A 31 7.29 -2.62 -7.47
CA TRP A 31 6.99 -3.11 -8.81
C TRP A 31 8.15 -3.88 -9.45
N GLN A 32 9.39 -3.47 -9.16
CA GLN A 32 10.57 -4.21 -9.59
C GLN A 32 10.62 -5.61 -8.96
N ALA A 33 10.34 -5.72 -7.66
CA ALA A 33 10.35 -7.01 -6.94
C ALA A 33 9.22 -7.95 -7.39
N HIS A 34 8.06 -7.40 -7.74
CA HIS A 34 6.87 -8.17 -8.14
C HIS A 34 6.63 -8.21 -9.66
N ARG A 35 7.61 -7.87 -10.49
CA ARG A 35 7.46 -7.81 -11.96
C ARG A 35 7.03 -9.14 -12.58
N GLU A 36 7.39 -10.27 -11.98
CA GLU A 36 7.04 -11.63 -12.44
C GLU A 36 5.82 -12.20 -11.72
N SER A 37 5.28 -11.47 -10.73
CA SER A 37 4.02 -11.83 -10.11
C SER A 37 2.93 -11.62 -11.14
N ALA A 38 2.35 -12.69 -11.66
CA ALA A 38 1.20 -12.64 -12.57
C ALA A 38 -0.01 -12.02 -11.84
N LEU A 39 -0.10 -10.69 -11.85
CA LEU A 39 -1.12 -9.91 -11.15
C LEU A 39 -2.25 -9.55 -12.11
N THR A 40 -3.47 -9.76 -11.66
CA THR A 40 -4.67 -9.34 -12.42
C THR A 40 -4.83 -7.82 -12.37
N ALA A 41 -5.57 -7.24 -13.32
CA ALA A 41 -5.86 -5.80 -13.34
C ALA A 41 -6.50 -5.32 -12.02
N GLN A 42 -7.37 -6.13 -11.41
CA GLN A 42 -8.01 -5.83 -10.14
C GLN A 42 -7.01 -5.85 -8.97
N GLN A 43 -6.07 -6.80 -8.96
CA GLN A 43 -5.00 -6.85 -7.95
C GLN A 43 -4.08 -5.64 -8.08
N SER A 44 -3.58 -5.35 -9.29
CA SER A 44 -2.69 -4.21 -9.52
C SER A 44 -3.36 -2.88 -9.16
N LYS A 45 -4.66 -2.73 -9.44
CA LYS A 45 -5.44 -1.55 -9.03
C LYS A 45 -5.45 -1.35 -7.51
N VAL A 46 -5.63 -2.42 -6.74
CA VAL A 46 -5.63 -2.34 -5.27
C VAL A 46 -4.23 -2.07 -4.74
N LEU A 47 -3.20 -2.68 -5.32
CA LEU A 47 -1.80 -2.45 -4.94
C LEU A 47 -1.38 -1.00 -5.22
N ASN A 48 -1.69 -0.45 -6.40
CA ASN A 48 -1.47 0.97 -6.69
C ASN A 48 -2.14 1.86 -5.64
N ARG A 49 -3.38 1.55 -5.26
CA ARG A 49 -4.09 2.34 -4.24
C ARG A 49 -3.43 2.28 -2.86
N LEU A 50 -2.86 1.14 -2.50
CA LEU A 50 -2.11 0.96 -1.26
C LEU A 50 -0.76 1.69 -1.30
N LEU A 51 -0.07 1.70 -2.45
CA LEU A 51 1.21 2.36 -2.67
C LEU A 51 1.08 3.89 -2.74
N ASP A 52 -0.01 4.40 -3.35
CA ASP A 52 -0.35 5.83 -3.41
C ASP A 52 -0.43 6.48 -2.02
N GLY A 53 -0.80 5.69 -0.99
CA GLY A 53 -0.90 6.16 0.39
C GLY A 53 -1.94 7.27 0.62
N GLY A 54 -1.74 8.05 1.69
CA GLY A 54 -2.61 9.15 2.10
C GLY A 54 -3.96 8.72 2.70
N GLU A 55 -4.91 9.65 2.85
CA GLU A 55 -6.25 9.39 3.43
C GLU A 55 -7.00 8.25 2.70
N ARG A 56 -6.66 8.07 1.43
CA ARG A 56 -7.29 7.13 0.51
C ARG A 56 -6.54 5.81 0.33
N GLY A 57 -5.32 5.70 0.88
CA GLY A 57 -4.42 4.55 0.75
C GLY A 57 -4.46 3.58 1.93
N PHE A 58 -5.54 3.64 2.73
CA PHE A 58 -5.77 2.71 3.83
C PHE A 58 -4.65 2.72 4.89
N GLY A 59 -4.35 3.88 5.47
CA GLY A 59 -3.27 4.01 6.48
C GLY A 59 -3.41 3.12 7.73
N GLN A 60 -4.59 2.54 7.97
CA GLN A 60 -4.84 1.54 9.03
C GLN A 60 -4.88 0.10 8.50
N GLY A 61 -4.39 -0.10 7.28
CA GLY A 61 -4.49 -1.32 6.49
C GLY A 61 -5.80 -1.48 5.75
N LEU A 62 -5.75 -2.26 4.68
CA LEU A 62 -6.85 -2.64 3.82
C LEU A 62 -7.63 -3.81 4.41
N SER A 63 -8.96 -3.71 4.48
CA SER A 63 -9.85 -4.83 4.79
C SER A 63 -10.35 -5.53 3.52
N ALA A 64 -10.92 -6.73 3.67
CA ALA A 64 -11.55 -7.43 2.54
C ALA A 64 -12.74 -6.67 1.92
N SER A 65 -13.52 -5.94 2.73
CA SER A 65 -14.62 -5.11 2.22
C SER A 65 -14.12 -3.88 1.45
N GLN A 66 -13.01 -3.28 1.90
CA GLN A 66 -12.36 -2.20 1.17
C GLN A 66 -11.76 -2.70 -0.14
N TYR A 67 -11.13 -3.88 -0.14
CA TYR A 67 -10.65 -4.54 -1.37
C TYR A 67 -11.81 -4.70 -2.36
N GLN A 68 -12.93 -5.27 -1.89
CA GLN A 68 -14.13 -5.48 -2.69
C GLN A 68 -14.60 -4.20 -3.37
N ALA A 69 -14.67 -3.09 -2.62
CA ALA A 69 -15.11 -1.79 -3.13
C ALA A 69 -14.16 -1.21 -4.20
N VAL A 70 -12.84 -1.32 -4.00
CA VAL A 70 -11.85 -0.80 -4.96
C VAL A 70 -11.80 -1.64 -6.23
N ALA A 71 -11.75 -2.96 -6.08
CA ALA A 71 -11.64 -3.91 -7.18
C ALA A 71 -12.98 -4.13 -7.92
N LYS A 72 -14.12 -3.77 -7.31
CA LYS A 72 -15.48 -4.02 -7.82
C LYS A 72 -15.73 -5.51 -8.10
N VAL A 73 -15.34 -6.37 -7.16
CA VAL A 73 -15.50 -7.83 -7.24
C VAL A 73 -16.42 -8.35 -6.14
N SER A 74 -16.75 -9.63 -6.15
CA SER A 74 -17.50 -10.25 -5.04
C SER A 74 -16.63 -10.34 -3.78
N LYS A 75 -17.26 -10.51 -2.61
CA LYS A 75 -16.55 -10.78 -1.35
C LYS A 75 -15.68 -12.03 -1.42
N ALA A 76 -16.19 -13.10 -2.04
CA ALA A 76 -15.44 -14.35 -2.21
C ALA A 76 -14.19 -14.14 -3.08
N THR A 77 -14.34 -13.40 -4.19
CA THR A 77 -13.23 -13.02 -5.06
C THR A 77 -12.21 -12.14 -4.34
N ALA A 78 -12.65 -11.16 -3.53
CA ALA A 78 -11.77 -10.30 -2.74
C ALA A 78 -10.92 -11.10 -1.74
N THR A 79 -11.53 -12.03 -0.99
CA THR A 79 -10.81 -12.90 -0.07
C THR A 79 -9.79 -13.79 -0.78
N ARG A 80 -10.17 -14.37 -1.93
CA ARG A 80 -9.26 -15.17 -2.77
C ARG A 80 -8.07 -14.34 -3.26
N HIS A 81 -8.33 -13.16 -3.80
CA HIS A 81 -7.28 -12.26 -4.28
C HIS A 81 -6.32 -11.86 -3.16
N LEU A 82 -6.83 -11.57 -1.96
CA LEU A 82 -6.00 -11.27 -0.80
C LEU A 82 -5.12 -12.46 -0.39
N GLY A 83 -5.63 -13.69 -0.49
CA GLY A 83 -4.84 -14.92 -0.31
C GLY A 83 -3.68 -14.99 -1.30
N GLU A 84 -3.95 -14.86 -2.59
CA GLU A 84 -2.92 -14.86 -3.63
C GLU A 84 -1.88 -13.74 -3.45
N LEU A 85 -2.31 -12.55 -3.03
CA LEU A 85 -1.40 -11.43 -2.78
C LEU A 85 -0.50 -11.67 -1.55
N LEU A 86 -0.97 -12.43 -0.55
CA LEU A 86 -0.13 -12.87 0.57
C LEU A 86 0.89 -13.90 0.10
N GLU A 87 0.46 -14.91 -0.66
CA GLU A 87 1.32 -15.98 -1.19
C GLU A 87 2.41 -15.41 -2.09
N LYS A 88 2.09 -14.38 -2.89
CA LYS A 88 3.05 -13.66 -3.73
C LYS A 88 3.93 -12.68 -2.96
N GLY A 89 3.72 -12.52 -1.65
CA GLY A 89 4.44 -11.57 -0.81
C GLY A 89 4.18 -10.10 -1.16
N CYS A 90 3.10 -9.78 -1.89
CA CYS A 90 2.75 -8.39 -2.25
C CYS A 90 2.15 -7.63 -1.05
N VAL A 91 1.45 -8.35 -0.18
CA VAL A 91 0.87 -7.80 1.06
C VAL A 91 1.22 -8.68 2.24
N GLN A 92 1.14 -8.12 3.44
CA GLN A 92 1.28 -8.82 4.70
C GLN A 92 0.08 -8.50 5.62
N LYS A 93 -0.23 -9.43 6.53
CA LYS A 93 -1.26 -9.22 7.55
C LYS A 93 -0.72 -8.29 8.64
N LEU A 94 -1.52 -7.31 9.03
CA LEU A 94 -1.29 -6.55 10.25
C LEU A 94 -1.78 -7.33 11.49
N PRO A 95 -1.27 -7.02 12.69
CA PRO A 95 -1.77 -7.60 13.93
C PRO A 95 -3.29 -7.49 14.04
N GLY A 96 -3.94 -8.61 14.39
CA GLY A 96 -5.40 -8.72 14.43
C GLY A 96 -5.92 -9.91 13.63
N GLY A 97 -7.11 -10.40 13.99
CA GLY A 97 -7.70 -11.61 13.41
C GLY A 97 -9.19 -11.46 13.07
N GLY A 98 -9.71 -12.45 12.33
CA GLY A 98 -11.13 -12.58 12.02
C GLY A 98 -11.69 -11.39 11.22
N ARG A 99 -12.77 -10.78 11.71
CA ARG A 99 -13.45 -9.67 11.04
C ARG A 99 -12.62 -8.38 10.98
N SER A 100 -11.55 -8.30 11.78
CA SER A 100 -10.65 -7.15 11.85
C SER A 100 -9.32 -7.39 11.14
N THR A 101 -9.16 -8.46 10.37
CA THR A 101 -7.93 -8.64 9.58
C THR A 101 -7.72 -7.46 8.63
N ARG A 102 -6.48 -6.97 8.61
CA ARG A 102 -6.01 -5.85 7.80
C ARG A 102 -4.76 -6.26 7.03
N TYR A 103 -4.58 -5.67 5.87
CA TYR A 103 -3.46 -5.94 4.97
C TYR A 103 -2.71 -4.64 4.65
N GLN A 104 -1.40 -4.71 4.53
CA GLN A 104 -0.57 -3.61 4.07
C GLN A 104 0.45 -4.10 3.05
N ILE A 105 1.05 -3.18 2.28
CA ILE A 105 2.15 -3.52 1.37
C ILE A 105 3.27 -4.21 2.14
N SER A 106 3.76 -5.31 1.57
CA SER A 106 5.03 -5.87 2.02
C SER A 106 6.14 -5.20 1.21
N TYR A 107 6.97 -4.41 1.89
CA TYR A 107 8.18 -3.83 1.29
C TYR A 107 9.38 -4.78 1.37
N LEU A 108 9.24 -5.91 2.06
CA LEU A 108 10.23 -6.97 2.16
C LEU A 108 9.75 -8.14 1.32
N HIS A 109 10.28 -8.26 0.10
CA HIS A 109 10.24 -9.54 -0.60
C HIS A 109 11.41 -10.37 -0.07
N ASP A 110 11.14 -11.19 0.95
CA ASP A 110 12.03 -12.26 1.37
C ASP A 110 11.45 -13.57 0.81
N PRO A 111 12.05 -14.20 -0.21
CA PRO A 111 11.54 -15.44 -0.81
C PRO A 111 11.65 -16.66 0.12
N THR A 112 12.18 -16.50 1.34
CA THR A 112 12.41 -17.58 2.32
C THR A 112 11.46 -17.62 3.52
N ARG A 113 10.31 -16.93 3.49
CA ARG A 113 9.27 -17.03 4.55
C ARG A 113 7.95 -17.64 4.09
#